data_AF-A0A2G1YV68-F1
#
_entry.id   AF-A0A2G1YV68-F1
#
_cell.length_a   1.000
_cell.length_b   1.000
_cell.length_c   1.000
_cell.angle_alpha   90.00
_cell.angle_beta   90.00
_cell.angle_gamma   90.00
#
_symmetry.space_group_name_H-M   'P 1'
#
loop_
_entity.id
_entity.type
_entity.pdbx_description
1 polymer ?
#
loop_
_entity_poly.entity_id
_entity_poly.type
_entity_poly.pdbx_seq_one_letter_code
_entity_poly.pdbx_strand_id
1 'polypeptide(L)'
;MDGLISIATSVGAILTSWSALDVVWATLLGIVVGMLPGLTATLGVALLTTLTFKMDADQAILILICMYVGAIYGGSRSAILLNIPGTPANAATALDGFPLARSGKAGSAMAIATTGSVFGGFVGMIALAVIAPVLAEFALSFGAFEFFWLAVFGVLVSGQLTSLDDPIKGWIAGFLGLFIATIGQEGIYAIPRFSYGSTNLSGGIGLLPAMV
;
A
#
# COMPACT_ATOMS: atom_id res chain seq x y z
N MET A 1 -5.01 -2.26 28.17
CA MET A 1 -3.77 -1.70 28.75
C MET A 1 -2.54 -2.44 28.24
N ASP A 2 -2.63 -3.75 28.02
CA ASP A 2 -1.51 -4.58 27.53
C ASP A 2 -0.95 -4.13 26.18
N GLY A 3 -1.80 -3.68 25.24
CA GLY A 3 -1.35 -3.15 23.94
C GLY A 3 -0.52 -1.87 24.02
N LEU A 4 -0.73 -1.02 25.03
CA LEU A 4 0.03 0.21 25.20
C LEU A 4 1.41 -0.07 25.81
N ILE A 5 1.45 -1.04 26.72
CA ILE A 5 2.68 -1.55 27.34
C ILE A 5 3.50 -2.29 26.29
N SER A 6 2.87 -3.10 25.42
CA SER A 6 3.56 -3.80 24.33
C SER A 6 4.19 -2.82 23.34
N ILE A 7 3.48 -1.75 22.96
CA ILE A 7 4.03 -0.68 22.11
C ILE A 7 5.25 -0.03 22.78
N ALA A 8 5.15 0.33 24.06
CA ALA A 8 6.26 0.95 24.79
C ALA A 8 7.49 0.02 24.85
N THR A 9 7.29 -1.28 25.07
CA THR A 9 8.38 -2.27 25.06
C THR A 9 8.98 -2.47 23.68
N SER A 10 8.17 -2.48 22.61
CA SER A 10 8.64 -2.62 21.23
C SER A 10 9.45 -1.41 20.78
N VAL A 11 9.03 -0.19 21.14
CA VAL A 11 9.80 1.03 20.87
C VAL A 11 11.15 0.98 21.58
N GLY A 12 11.19 0.54 22.84
CA GLY A 12 12.44 0.33 23.57
C GLY A 12 13.36 -0.67 22.88
N ALA A 13 12.83 -1.84 22.47
CA ALA A 13 13.60 -2.90 21.83
C ALA A 13 14.25 -2.46 20.51
N ILE A 14 13.54 -1.68 19.69
CA ILE A 14 14.04 -1.19 18.39
C ILE A 14 15.23 -0.23 18.58
N LEU A 15 15.21 0.60 19.63
CA LEU A 15 16.26 1.60 19.88
C LEU A 15 17.57 1.01 20.42
N THR A 16 17.51 -0.14 21.09
CA THR A 16 18.69 -0.81 21.67
C THR A 16 19.31 -1.90 20.80
N SER A 17 18.61 -2.37 19.77
CA SER A 17 19.04 -3.50 18.93
C SER A 17 19.71 -3.04 17.63
N TRP A 18 20.36 -3.98 16.92
CA TRP A 18 20.81 -3.81 15.53
C TRP A 18 19.68 -3.36 14.58
N SER A 19 18.42 -3.56 14.98
CA SER A 19 17.22 -3.07 14.33
C SER A 19 17.21 -1.55 14.09
N ALA A 20 17.91 -0.74 14.89
CA ALA A 20 18.01 0.70 14.66
C ALA A 20 18.71 1.02 13.32
N LEU A 21 19.72 0.25 12.94
CA LEU A 21 20.37 0.40 11.63
C LEU A 21 19.42 -0.02 10.51
N ASP A 22 18.62 -1.07 10.74
CA ASP A 22 17.60 -1.52 9.78
C ASP A 22 16.54 -0.47 9.50
N VAL A 23 16.07 0.21 10.55
CA VAL A 23 15.15 1.34 10.40
C VAL A 23 15.78 2.42 9.52
N VAL A 24 17.03 2.81 9.79
CA VAL A 24 17.69 3.91 9.06
C VAL A 24 17.88 3.56 7.59
N TRP A 25 18.51 2.42 7.27
CA TRP A 25 18.79 2.09 5.87
C TRP A 25 17.51 1.78 5.11
N ALA A 26 16.53 1.08 5.70
CA ALA A 26 15.28 0.74 5.02
C ALA A 26 14.44 1.98 4.74
N THR A 27 14.40 2.93 5.67
CA THR A 27 13.70 4.22 5.47
C THR A 27 14.39 5.05 4.39
N LEU A 28 15.72 5.12 4.40
CA LEU A 28 16.48 5.84 3.36
C LEU A 28 16.27 5.22 1.98
N LEU A 29 16.36 3.89 1.89
CA LEU A 29 16.06 3.16 0.67
C LEU A 29 14.63 3.46 0.21
N GLY A 30 13.65 3.43 1.12
CA GLY A 30 12.27 3.78 0.84
C GLY A 30 12.15 5.19 0.26
N ILE A 31 12.79 6.18 0.86
CA ILE A 31 12.77 7.57 0.36
C ILE A 31 13.33 7.65 -1.06
N VAL A 32 14.45 6.98 -1.34
CA VAL A 32 15.05 6.93 -2.69
C VAL A 32 14.13 6.25 -3.69
N VAL A 33 13.58 5.10 -3.33
CA VAL A 33 12.60 4.34 -4.12
C VAL A 33 11.40 5.23 -4.44
N GLY A 34 10.83 5.89 -3.44
CA GLY A 34 9.67 6.77 -3.61
C GLY A 34 9.97 8.00 -4.48
N MET A 35 11.20 8.52 -4.47
CA MET A 35 11.59 9.64 -5.33
C MET A 35 11.58 9.27 -6.82
N LEU A 36 11.77 8.01 -7.18
CA LEU A 36 11.83 7.57 -8.57
C LEU A 36 10.40 7.44 -9.16
N PRO A 37 10.04 8.25 -10.18
CA PRO A 37 8.73 8.14 -10.82
C PRO A 37 8.50 6.73 -11.37
N GLY A 38 7.31 6.17 -11.14
CA GLY A 38 6.95 4.83 -11.59
C GLY A 38 7.34 3.70 -10.64
N LEU A 39 8.24 3.94 -9.68
CA LEU A 39 8.57 2.97 -8.64
C LEU A 39 7.64 3.18 -7.43
N THR A 40 6.48 2.53 -7.45
CA THR A 40 5.49 2.67 -6.38
C THR A 40 5.95 2.02 -5.08
N ALA A 41 5.42 2.49 -3.94
CA ALA A 41 5.68 1.87 -2.63
C ALA A 41 5.34 0.37 -2.65
N THR A 42 4.24 -0.01 -3.31
CA THR A 42 3.81 -1.40 -3.48
C THR A 42 4.86 -2.24 -4.21
N LEU A 43 5.42 -1.72 -5.30
CA LEU A 43 6.46 -2.43 -6.07
C LEU A 43 7.75 -2.55 -5.27
N GLY A 44 8.15 -1.49 -4.56
CA GLY A 44 9.30 -1.56 -3.65
C GLY A 44 9.12 -2.65 -2.59
N VAL A 45 7.93 -2.74 -1.97
CA VAL A 45 7.66 -3.69 -0.88
C VAL A 45 7.70 -5.10 -1.44
N ALA A 46 7.15 -5.32 -2.63
CA ALA A 46 7.24 -6.60 -3.32
C ALA A 46 8.70 -7.03 -3.56
N LEU A 47 9.55 -6.13 -4.07
CA LEU A 47 10.97 -6.41 -4.28
C LEU A 47 11.68 -6.73 -2.97
N LEU A 48 11.49 -5.92 -1.92
CA LEU A 48 12.11 -6.20 -0.62
C LEU A 48 11.59 -7.48 0.01
N THR A 49 10.31 -7.82 -0.14
CA THR A 49 9.75 -9.07 0.39
C THR A 49 10.52 -10.28 -0.14
N THR A 50 10.91 -10.25 -1.43
CA THR A 50 11.71 -11.33 -2.01
C THR A 50 13.10 -11.45 -1.37
N LEU A 51 13.70 -10.32 -1.00
CA LEU A 51 15.02 -10.25 -0.37
C LEU A 51 14.98 -10.58 1.13
N THR A 52 13.87 -10.28 1.81
CA THR A 52 13.69 -10.51 3.25
C THR A 52 13.15 -11.89 3.58
N PHE A 53 12.83 -12.76 2.61
CA PHE A 53 12.26 -14.10 2.86
C PHE A 53 13.10 -15.00 3.77
N LYS A 54 14.43 -14.80 3.80
CA LYS A 54 15.35 -15.59 4.63
C LYS A 54 15.62 -14.97 6.01
N MET A 55 15.05 -13.80 6.29
CA MET A 55 15.23 -13.08 7.55
C MET A 55 14.20 -13.51 8.58
N ASP A 56 14.47 -13.27 9.86
CA ASP A 56 13.48 -13.43 10.91
C ASP A 56 12.26 -12.53 10.64
N ALA A 57 11.06 -13.07 10.89
CA ALA A 57 9.80 -12.43 10.52
C ALA A 57 9.67 -11.01 11.10
N ASP A 58 10.06 -10.83 12.37
CA ASP A 58 9.99 -9.53 13.05
C ASP A 58 10.88 -8.49 12.36
N GLN A 59 12.10 -8.88 11.98
CA GLN A 59 13.05 -8.00 11.30
C GLN A 59 12.61 -7.69 9.86
N ALA A 60 12.10 -8.70 9.15
CA ALA A 60 11.55 -8.53 7.80
C ALA A 60 10.37 -7.55 7.81
N ILE A 61 9.40 -7.73 8.70
CA ILE A 61 8.23 -6.84 8.82
C ILE A 61 8.67 -5.40 9.13
N LEU A 62 9.62 -5.22 10.06
CA LEU A 62 10.17 -3.90 10.38
C LEU A 62 10.77 -3.21 9.15
N ILE A 63 11.60 -3.91 8.37
CA ILE A 63 12.22 -3.38 7.16
C ILE A 63 11.17 -3.00 6.11
N LEU A 64 10.18 -3.87 5.88
CA LEU A 64 9.12 -3.65 4.89
C LEU A 64 8.27 -2.42 5.25
N ILE A 65 7.92 -2.24 6.53
CA ILE A 65 7.18 -1.07 6.99
C ILE A 65 8.02 0.20 6.86
N CYS A 66 9.28 0.18 7.28
CA CYS A 66 10.17 1.34 7.18
C CYS A 66 10.35 1.79 5.73
N MET A 67 10.54 0.84 4.82
CA MET A 67 10.65 1.13 3.41
C MET A 67 9.32 1.68 2.86
N TYR A 68 8.18 1.06 3.17
CA TYR A 68 6.86 1.53 2.75
C TYR A 68 6.60 2.98 3.16
N VAL A 69 6.80 3.30 4.44
CA VAL A 69 6.62 4.66 4.98
C VAL A 69 7.59 5.64 4.30
N GLY A 70 8.85 5.23 4.15
CA GLY A 70 9.87 6.00 3.42
C GLY A 70 9.48 6.28 1.97
N ALA A 71 8.91 5.30 1.25
CA ALA A 71 8.52 5.42 -0.15
C ALA A 71 7.31 6.32 -0.36
N ILE A 72 6.28 6.20 0.50
CA ILE A 72 5.12 7.08 0.45
C ILE A 72 5.54 8.54 0.69
N TYR A 73 6.39 8.78 1.69
CA TYR A 73 6.95 10.11 1.94
C TYR A 73 7.90 10.58 0.82
N GLY A 74 8.74 9.68 0.29
CA GLY A 74 9.73 9.93 -0.76
C GLY A 74 9.12 10.54 -2.02
N GLY A 75 7.97 10.00 -2.46
CA GLY A 75 7.29 10.46 -3.68
C GLY A 75 6.72 11.87 -3.63
N SER A 76 6.61 12.48 -2.45
CA SER A 76 6.31 13.91 -2.35
C SER A 76 7.39 14.78 -3.01
N ARG A 77 8.65 14.35 -3.01
CA ARG A 77 9.78 15.13 -3.56
C ARG A 77 9.72 15.23 -5.08
N SER A 78 9.49 14.12 -5.76
CA SER A 78 9.33 14.11 -7.23
C SER A 78 8.05 14.83 -7.67
N ALA A 79 6.97 14.72 -6.89
CA ALA A 79 5.76 15.50 -7.09
C ALA A 79 6.00 17.02 -6.96
N ILE A 80 6.64 17.47 -5.87
CA ILE A 80 6.90 18.89 -5.58
C ILE A 80 7.91 19.50 -6.54
N LEU A 81 9.04 18.82 -6.79
CA LEU A 81 10.15 19.42 -7.53
C LEU A 81 10.02 19.27 -9.04
N LEU A 82 9.47 18.15 -9.51
CA LEU A 82 9.47 17.79 -10.93
C LEU A 82 8.07 17.75 -11.56
N ASN A 83 7.00 17.85 -10.77
CA ASN A 83 5.61 17.65 -11.22
C ASN A 83 5.36 16.26 -11.83
N ILE A 84 6.08 15.24 -11.35
CA ILE A 84 5.92 13.86 -11.84
C ILE A 84 5.46 13.00 -10.65
N PRO A 85 4.14 12.89 -10.38
CA PRO A 85 3.64 12.11 -9.27
C PRO A 85 3.71 10.61 -9.57
N GLY A 86 4.30 9.84 -8.66
CA GLY A 86 4.37 8.37 -8.77
C GLY A 86 3.15 7.60 -8.24
N THR A 87 2.26 8.26 -7.49
CA THR A 87 1.03 7.66 -6.94
C THR A 87 -0.13 8.68 -6.96
N PRO A 88 -1.40 8.24 -6.89
CA PRO A 88 -2.55 9.15 -6.83
C PRO A 88 -2.48 10.11 -5.63
N ALA A 89 -2.02 9.64 -4.47
CA ALA A 89 -1.80 10.49 -3.29
C ALA A 89 -0.78 11.60 -3.55
N ASN A 90 0.30 11.29 -4.29
CA ASN A 90 1.30 12.27 -4.68
C ASN A 90 0.83 13.23 -5.78
N ALA A 91 -0.21 12.88 -6.53
CA ALA A 91 -0.81 13.79 -7.50
C ALA A 91 -1.45 14.99 -6.79
N ALA A 92 -2.13 14.78 -5.65
CA ALA A 92 -2.62 15.87 -4.81
C ALA A 92 -1.47 16.77 -4.30
N THR A 93 -0.36 16.16 -3.87
CA THR A 93 0.84 16.91 -3.46
C THR A 93 1.45 17.73 -4.61
N ALA A 94 1.40 17.22 -5.84
CA ALA A 94 1.92 17.94 -7.01
C ALA A 94 1.10 19.20 -7.32
N LEU A 95 -0.24 19.13 -7.16
CA LEU A 95 -1.15 20.26 -7.43
C LEU A 95 -0.80 21.51 -6.62
N ASP A 96 -0.51 21.34 -5.33
CA ASP A 96 -0.16 22.46 -4.44
C ASP A 96 1.36 22.70 -4.36
N GLY A 97 2.14 21.62 -4.34
CA GLY A 97 3.58 21.65 -4.10
C GLY A 97 4.39 22.16 -5.28
N PHE A 98 4.04 21.78 -6.52
CA PHE A 98 4.80 22.19 -7.70
C PHE A 98 4.68 23.70 -8.00
N PRO A 99 3.51 24.35 -7.89
CA PRO A 99 3.42 25.80 -7.98
C PRO A 99 4.27 26.53 -6.94
N LEU A 100 4.30 26.03 -5.70
CA LEU A 100 5.15 26.59 -4.64
C LEU A 100 6.64 26.42 -4.97
N ALA A 101 7.04 25.26 -5.48
CA ALA A 101 8.42 25.02 -5.92
C ALA A 101 8.83 25.99 -7.05
N ARG A 102 7.96 26.20 -8.05
CA ARG A 102 8.19 27.17 -9.13
C ARG A 102 8.31 28.61 -8.65
N SER A 103 7.67 28.96 -7.53
CA SER A 103 7.79 30.28 -6.90
C SER A 103 9.05 30.46 -6.05
N GLY A 104 10.00 29.51 -6.09
CA GLY A 104 11.22 29.52 -5.27
C GLY A 104 11.01 29.04 -3.84
N LYS A 105 9.79 28.58 -3.49
CA LYS A 105 9.42 28.11 -2.14
C LYS A 105 9.48 26.59 -2.01
N ALA A 106 10.33 25.92 -2.79
CA ALA A 106 10.46 24.46 -2.80
C ALA A 106 10.76 23.89 -1.40
N GLY A 107 11.69 24.51 -0.66
CA GLY A 107 12.00 24.11 0.71
C GLY A 107 10.80 24.23 1.66
N SER A 108 9.99 25.29 1.52
CA SER A 108 8.77 25.45 2.31
C SER A 108 7.72 24.40 1.96
N ALA A 109 7.54 24.08 0.67
CA ALA A 109 6.64 23.03 0.23
C ALA A 109 7.06 21.66 0.78
N MET A 110 8.37 21.34 0.73
CA MET A 110 8.91 20.12 1.31
C MET A 110 8.78 20.07 2.83
N ALA A 111 8.96 21.20 3.52
CA ALA A 111 8.78 21.28 4.96
C ALA A 111 7.32 21.03 5.37
N ILE A 112 6.35 21.60 4.65
CA ILE A 112 4.92 21.35 4.85
C ILE A 112 4.60 19.88 4.62
N ALA A 113 5.07 19.31 3.50
CA ALA A 113 4.87 17.89 3.20
C ALA A 113 5.45 16.98 4.30
N THR A 114 6.68 17.26 4.75
CA THR A 114 7.34 16.50 5.82
C THR A 114 6.58 16.59 7.13
N THR A 115 6.20 17.81 7.53
CA THR A 115 5.47 18.04 8.77
C THR A 115 4.10 17.37 8.72
N GLY A 116 3.38 17.51 7.60
CA GLY A 116 2.10 16.83 7.36
C GLY A 116 2.23 15.31 7.41
N SER A 117 3.27 14.72 6.82
CA SER A 117 3.52 13.28 6.90
C SER A 117 3.84 12.81 8.32
N VAL A 118 4.59 13.59 9.11
CA VAL A 118 4.89 13.25 10.51
C VAL A 118 3.61 13.27 11.35
N PHE A 119 2.86 14.36 11.32
CA PHE A 119 1.62 14.47 12.07
C PHE A 119 0.57 13.47 11.60
N GLY A 120 0.39 13.31 10.29
CA GLY A 120 -0.50 12.30 9.72
C GLY A 120 -0.08 10.88 10.08
N GLY A 121 1.22 10.60 10.14
CA GLY A 121 1.76 9.32 10.59
C GLY A 121 1.45 9.04 12.07
N PHE A 122 1.63 10.01 12.96
CA PHE A 122 1.27 9.87 14.38
C PHE A 122 -0.23 9.69 14.58
N VAL A 123 -1.05 10.53 13.96
CA VAL A 123 -2.51 10.42 14.05
C VAL A 123 -2.99 9.10 13.46
N GLY A 124 -2.45 8.70 12.32
CA GLY A 124 -2.74 7.42 11.67
C GLY A 124 -2.34 6.22 12.51
N MET A 125 -1.19 6.26 13.18
CA MET A 125 -0.74 5.22 14.10
C MET A 125 -1.70 5.06 15.28
N ILE A 126 -2.12 6.17 15.91
CA ILE A 126 -3.07 6.14 17.03
C ILE A 126 -4.43 5.62 16.55
N ALA A 127 -4.92 6.14 15.42
CA ALA A 127 -6.18 5.70 14.82
C ALA A 127 -6.13 4.20 14.49
N LEU A 128 -5.02 3.71 13.91
CA LEU A 128 -4.82 2.30 13.63
C LEU A 128 -4.84 1.48 14.91
N ALA A 129 -4.10 1.87 15.95
CA ALA A 129 -4.06 1.14 17.22
C ALA A 129 -5.43 1.01 17.90
N VAL A 130 -6.31 2.01 17.74
CA VAL A 130 -7.66 2.01 18.35
C VAL A 130 -8.70 1.34 17.46
N ILE A 131 -8.67 1.60 16.15
CA ILE A 131 -9.70 1.16 15.20
C ILE A 131 -9.43 -0.25 14.70
N ALA A 132 -8.15 -0.64 14.47
CA ALA A 132 -7.80 -1.96 13.95
C ALA A 132 -8.39 -3.13 14.73
N PRO A 133 -8.38 -3.19 16.08
CA PRO A 133 -8.99 -4.32 16.80
C PRO A 133 -10.49 -4.44 16.57
N VAL A 134 -11.22 -3.31 16.61
CA VAL A 134 -12.67 -3.29 16.34
C VAL A 134 -12.95 -3.74 14.92
N LEU A 135 -12.14 -3.27 13.96
CA LEU A 135 -12.27 -3.65 12.56
C LEU A 135 -11.93 -5.13 12.33
N ALA A 136 -10.98 -5.69 13.08
CA ALA A 136 -10.63 -7.11 13.02
C ALA A 136 -11.76 -8.00 13.55
N GLU A 137 -12.39 -7.64 14.67
CA GLU A 137 -13.56 -8.35 15.19
C GLU A 137 -14.73 -8.29 14.21
N PHE A 138 -14.96 -7.13 13.60
CA PHE A 138 -15.97 -6.97 12.55
C PHE A 138 -15.64 -7.80 11.30
N ALA A 139 -14.38 -7.81 10.86
CA ALA A 139 -13.94 -8.62 9.73
C ALA A 139 -14.10 -10.12 9.99
N LEU A 140 -13.92 -10.60 11.22
CA LEU A 140 -14.16 -11.99 11.60
C LEU A 140 -15.65 -12.38 11.52
N SER A 141 -16.56 -11.40 11.56
CA SER A 141 -18.00 -11.64 11.36
C SER A 141 -18.41 -11.75 9.88
N PHE A 142 -17.53 -11.38 8.94
CA PHE A 142 -17.83 -11.48 7.51
C PHE A 142 -17.87 -12.94 7.06
N GLY A 143 -19.03 -13.36 6.56
CA GLY A 143 -19.22 -14.62 5.88
C GLY A 143 -19.25 -14.46 4.36
N ALA A 144 -19.58 -15.56 3.68
CA ALA A 144 -19.69 -15.58 2.22
C ALA A 144 -20.73 -14.56 1.68
N PHE A 145 -21.78 -14.28 2.45
CA PHE A 145 -22.83 -13.34 2.07
C PHE A 145 -22.33 -11.89 2.08
N GLU A 146 -21.60 -11.48 3.10
CA GLU A 146 -21.04 -10.14 3.22
C GLU A 146 -19.95 -9.90 2.17
N PHE A 147 -19.09 -10.89 1.93
CA PHE A 147 -18.09 -10.83 0.85
C PHE A 147 -18.72 -10.71 -0.55
N PHE A 148 -19.86 -11.39 -0.79
CA PHE A 148 -20.59 -11.26 -2.05
C PHE A 148 -21.06 -9.81 -2.26
N TRP A 149 -21.71 -9.21 -1.27
CA TRP A 149 -22.18 -7.83 -1.39
C TRP A 149 -21.04 -6.82 -1.47
N LEU A 150 -19.93 -7.07 -0.79
CA LEU A 150 -18.73 -6.24 -0.89
C LEU A 150 -18.14 -6.27 -2.31
N ALA A 151 -18.08 -7.45 -2.94
CA ALA A 151 -17.62 -7.58 -4.32
C ALA A 151 -18.56 -6.85 -5.31
N VAL A 152 -19.88 -7.03 -5.16
CA VAL A 152 -20.88 -6.33 -5.97
C VAL A 152 -20.75 -4.81 -5.81
N PHE A 153 -20.62 -4.32 -4.57
CA PHE A 153 -20.40 -2.91 -4.28
C PHE A 153 -19.14 -2.37 -4.97
N GLY A 154 -18.03 -3.11 -4.91
CA GLY A 154 -16.79 -2.74 -5.61
C GLY A 154 -16.97 -2.60 -7.13
N VAL A 155 -17.66 -3.55 -7.76
CA VAL A 155 -17.97 -3.48 -9.20
C VAL A 155 -18.87 -2.29 -9.51
N LEU A 156 -19.89 -2.03 -8.69
CA LEU A 156 -20.79 -0.88 -8.89
C LEU A 156 -20.05 0.45 -8.85
N VAL A 157 -19.14 0.62 -7.88
CA VAL A 157 -18.30 1.83 -7.72
C VAL A 157 -17.31 1.99 -8.87
N SER A 158 -16.74 0.89 -9.38
CA SER A 158 -15.84 0.91 -10.53
C SER A 158 -16.49 1.52 -11.79
N GLY A 159 -17.81 1.30 -11.98
CA GLY A 159 -18.59 1.94 -13.03
C GLY A 159 -18.50 3.46 -13.00
N GLN A 160 -18.81 4.07 -11.86
CA GLN A 160 -18.86 5.53 -11.71
C GLN A 160 -17.48 6.19 -11.69
N LEU A 161 -16.44 5.50 -11.18
CA LEU A 161 -15.08 6.04 -11.15
C LEU A 161 -14.42 6.10 -12.54
N THR A 162 -14.83 5.23 -13.46
CA THR A 162 -14.18 5.11 -14.78
C THR A 162 -14.64 6.21 -15.76
N SER A 163 -15.90 6.61 -15.69
CA SER A 163 -16.45 7.71 -16.50
C SER A 163 -17.74 8.23 -15.86
N LEU A 164 -17.87 9.55 -15.75
CA LEU A 164 -19.11 10.18 -15.28
C LEU A 164 -20.27 9.99 -16.28
N ASP A 165 -19.96 9.86 -17.57
CA ASP A 165 -20.96 9.82 -18.65
C ASP A 165 -21.30 8.41 -19.12
N ASP A 166 -20.44 7.41 -18.84
CA ASP A 166 -20.60 6.04 -19.36
C ASP A 166 -20.11 4.98 -18.35
N PRO A 167 -20.92 4.65 -17.33
CA PRO A 167 -20.56 3.70 -16.28
C PRO A 167 -20.47 2.25 -16.76
N ILE A 168 -21.03 1.95 -17.95
CA ILE A 168 -21.08 0.59 -18.51
C ILE A 168 -19.67 0.05 -18.72
N LYS A 169 -18.73 0.90 -19.16
CA LYS A 169 -17.32 0.51 -19.35
C LYS A 169 -16.65 0.07 -18.06
N GLY A 170 -16.90 0.77 -16.96
CA GLY A 170 -16.35 0.41 -15.66
C GLY A 170 -16.95 -0.88 -15.09
N TRP A 171 -18.25 -1.13 -15.30
CA TRP A 171 -18.86 -2.40 -14.91
C TRP A 171 -18.34 -3.58 -15.72
N ILE A 172 -18.19 -3.44 -17.05
CA ILE A 172 -17.58 -4.47 -17.89
C ILE A 172 -16.17 -4.79 -17.41
N ALA A 173 -15.36 -3.76 -17.14
CA ALA A 173 -14.01 -3.94 -16.60
C ALA A 173 -14.01 -4.61 -15.22
N GLY A 174 -14.95 -4.23 -14.34
CA GLY A 174 -15.10 -4.82 -13.00
C GLY A 174 -15.47 -6.30 -13.05
N PHE A 175 -16.45 -6.69 -13.88
CA PHE A 175 -16.80 -8.10 -14.07
C PHE A 175 -15.68 -8.90 -14.73
N LEU A 176 -14.96 -8.31 -15.68
CA LEU A 176 -13.81 -8.95 -16.31
C LEU A 176 -12.65 -9.16 -15.32
N GLY A 177 -12.39 -8.17 -14.45
CA GLY A 177 -11.43 -8.31 -13.35
C GLY A 177 -11.84 -9.39 -12.35
N LEU A 178 -13.13 -9.47 -12.00
CA LEU A 178 -13.68 -10.52 -11.13
C LEU A 178 -13.47 -11.91 -11.76
N PHE A 179 -13.74 -12.04 -13.06
CA PHE A 179 -13.52 -13.29 -13.79
C PHE A 179 -12.03 -13.71 -13.74
N ILE A 180 -11.12 -12.78 -14.05
CA ILE A 180 -9.67 -13.04 -14.00
C ILE A 180 -9.23 -13.47 -12.60
N ALA A 181 -9.75 -12.84 -11.54
CA ALA A 181 -9.43 -13.19 -10.16
C ALA A 181 -9.89 -14.61 -9.76
N THR A 182 -10.85 -15.20 -10.49
CA THR A 182 -11.29 -16.58 -10.24
C THR A 182 -10.45 -17.65 -10.94
N ILE A 183 -9.51 -17.25 -11.81
CA ILE A 183 -8.58 -18.17 -12.48
C ILE A 183 -7.53 -18.63 -11.47
N GLY A 184 -7.41 -19.94 -11.26
CA GLY A 184 -6.44 -20.54 -10.34
C GLY A 184 -7.09 -21.51 -9.35
N GLN A 185 -6.35 -21.88 -8.31
CA GLN A 185 -6.86 -22.73 -7.24
C GLN A 185 -7.70 -21.94 -6.24
N GLU A 186 -8.84 -22.52 -5.87
CA GLU A 186 -9.65 -22.01 -4.76
C GLU A 186 -8.98 -22.30 -3.41
N GLY A 187 -9.02 -21.34 -2.49
CA GLY A 187 -8.18 -21.33 -1.30
C GLY A 187 -8.49 -22.38 -0.22
N ILE A 188 -9.69 -22.97 -0.20
CA ILE A 188 -10.12 -23.93 0.82
C ILE A 188 -9.88 -25.37 0.35
N TYR A 189 -10.35 -25.72 -0.84
CA TYR A 189 -10.33 -27.08 -1.35
C TYR A 189 -9.26 -27.31 -2.42
N ALA A 190 -8.46 -26.30 -2.76
CA ALA A 190 -7.41 -26.33 -3.79
C ALA A 190 -7.92 -26.80 -5.17
N ILE A 191 -9.22 -26.63 -5.44
CA ILE A 191 -9.85 -27.05 -6.69
C ILE A 191 -9.44 -26.06 -7.78
N PRO A 192 -8.82 -26.52 -8.88
CA PRO A 192 -8.46 -25.66 -10.01
C PRO A 192 -9.71 -25.14 -10.74
N ARG A 193 -9.79 -23.83 -10.93
CA ARG A 193 -10.83 -23.14 -11.71
C ARG A 193 -10.18 -22.45 -12.90
N PHE A 194 -10.70 -22.71 -14.10
CA PHE A 194 -10.23 -22.09 -15.34
C PHE A 194 -8.71 -22.24 -15.63
N SER A 195 -8.05 -23.23 -15.05
CA SER A 195 -6.62 -23.49 -15.29
C SER A 195 -6.33 -24.47 -16.43
N TYR A 196 -7.37 -25.13 -16.96
CA TYR A 196 -7.32 -25.96 -18.18
C TYR A 196 -6.16 -26.98 -18.24
N GLY A 197 -5.72 -27.48 -17.08
CA GLY A 197 -4.61 -28.45 -16.98
C GLY A 197 -3.19 -27.85 -17.01
N SER A 198 -3.06 -26.53 -17.08
CA SER A 198 -1.77 -25.83 -17.01
C SER A 198 -1.37 -25.53 -15.57
N THR A 199 -0.23 -26.06 -15.13
CA THR A 199 0.34 -25.82 -13.79
C THR A 199 0.61 -24.32 -13.53
N ASN A 200 0.98 -23.57 -14.57
CA ASN A 200 1.22 -22.13 -14.45
C ASN A 200 -0.07 -21.34 -14.17
N LEU A 201 -1.20 -21.76 -14.75
CA LEU A 201 -2.50 -21.12 -14.48
C LEU A 201 -3.12 -21.59 -13.16
N SER A 202 -2.71 -22.75 -12.63
CA SER A 202 -3.18 -23.22 -11.32
C SER A 202 -2.76 -22.30 -10.18
N GLY A 203 -1.63 -21.58 -10.33
CA GLY A 203 -1.21 -20.51 -9.40
C GLY A 203 -2.03 -19.22 -9.51
N GLY A 204 -2.94 -19.13 -10.48
CA GLY A 204 -3.73 -17.94 -10.80
C GLY A 204 -2.92 -16.83 -11.47
N ILE A 205 -3.58 -15.70 -11.74
CA ILE A 205 -2.91 -14.52 -12.27
C ILE A 205 -2.45 -13.66 -11.11
N GLY A 206 -1.14 -13.49 -10.96
CA GLY A 206 -0.56 -12.63 -9.93
C GLY A 206 -1.04 -11.19 -10.07
N LEU A 207 -1.34 -10.55 -8.94
CA LEU A 207 -1.82 -9.15 -8.91
C LEU A 207 -0.84 -8.20 -9.63
N LEU A 208 0.47 -8.40 -9.45
CA LEU A 208 1.51 -7.58 -10.07
C LEU A 208 1.49 -7.68 -11.61
N PRO A 209 1.57 -8.87 -12.24
CA PRO A 209 1.37 -9.01 -13.68
C PRO A 209 0.03 -8.48 -14.22
N ALA A 210 -1.04 -8.55 -13.44
CA ALA A 210 -2.36 -8.08 -13.86
C ALA A 210 -2.50 -6.55 -13.84
N MET A 211 -1.68 -5.84 -13.06
CA MET A 211 -1.71 -4.39 -12.90
C MET A 211 -0.83 -3.63 -13.90
N VAL A 212 0.11 -4.30 -14.57
CA VAL A 212 1.07 -3.73 -15.53
C VAL A 212 0.59 -3.99 -16.95
#